data_AF-A0AAP6SK75-F1
#
_entry.id   AF-A0AAP6SK75-F1
#
_cell.length_a   1.000
_cell.length_b   1.000
_cell.length_c   1.000
_cell.angle_alpha   90.00
_cell.angle_beta   90.00
_cell.angle_gamma   90.00
#
_symmetry.space_group_name_H-M   'P 1'
#
loop_
_entity.id
_entity.type
_entity.pdbx_description
1 polymer ?
#
loop_
_entity_poly.entity_id
_entity_poly.type
_entity_poly.pdbx_seq_one_letter_code
_entity_poly.pdbx_strand_id
1 'polypeptide(L)'
;IPSIKDSATTMSAIRANIFQRLKNAPTHTKSGAELLLYEQPTKYIVEDYEYSSDKTQTPVLTANKSLILGYTSENFGVYDKGNCIILDDFTLDMKFITFPFKVKSSAIKILTAKCGVNLRFIFEQLQWMGLTPLGHNRHYISMVEPMQFYCPSIEVQRNIAQLLDKADDKLRNELQLLELLIKQKSFLLSAMFI
;
A
#
# COMPACT_ATOMS: atom_id res chain seq x y z
N ILE A 1 -25.48 2.87 -10.34
CA ILE A 1 -24.06 3.30 -10.46
C ILE A 1 -23.28 2.36 -9.55
N PRO A 2 -22.31 1.60 -10.06
CA PRO A 2 -21.53 0.69 -9.21
C PRO A 2 -20.91 1.50 -8.08
N SER A 3 -21.05 1.02 -6.86
CA SER A 3 -20.53 1.70 -5.67
C SER A 3 -19.01 1.51 -5.59
N ILE A 4 -18.32 2.37 -4.84
CA ILE A 4 -16.89 2.21 -4.53
C ILE A 4 -16.60 0.83 -3.90
N LYS A 5 -17.59 0.22 -3.21
CA LYS A 5 -17.49 -1.14 -2.68
C LYS A 5 -17.34 -2.20 -3.79
N ASP A 6 -17.97 -2.00 -4.95
CA ASP A 6 -17.91 -2.95 -6.08
C ASP A 6 -16.50 -2.93 -6.72
N SER A 7 -15.83 -1.79 -6.69
CA SER A 7 -14.48 -1.58 -7.22
C SER A 7 -13.40 -2.28 -6.36
N ALA A 8 -13.45 -2.10 -5.03
CA ALA A 8 -12.54 -2.80 -4.11
C ALA A 8 -12.74 -4.33 -4.18
N THR A 9 -13.99 -4.77 -4.34
CA THR A 9 -14.32 -6.19 -4.53
C THR A 9 -13.72 -6.76 -5.81
N THR A 10 -13.67 -5.95 -6.88
CA THR A 10 -13.13 -6.37 -8.18
C THR A 10 -11.63 -6.65 -8.12
N MET A 11 -10.82 -5.75 -7.54
CA MET A 11 -9.38 -5.99 -7.42
C MET A 11 -9.06 -7.15 -6.48
N SER A 12 -9.80 -7.30 -5.39
CA SER A 12 -9.68 -8.47 -4.50
C SER A 12 -9.99 -9.78 -5.25
N ALA A 13 -10.97 -9.79 -6.15
CA ALA A 13 -11.27 -10.95 -6.98
C ALA A 13 -10.16 -11.26 -8.00
N ILE A 14 -9.57 -10.24 -8.63
CA ILE A 14 -8.43 -10.40 -9.55
C ILE A 14 -7.23 -11.00 -8.82
N ARG A 15 -6.88 -10.43 -7.65
CA ARG A 15 -5.83 -10.96 -6.76
C ARG A 15 -6.11 -12.42 -6.42
N ALA A 16 -7.33 -12.73 -5.98
CA ALA A 16 -7.72 -14.10 -5.63
C ALA A 16 -7.54 -15.06 -6.82
N ASN A 17 -7.96 -14.68 -8.02
CA ASN A 17 -7.79 -15.53 -9.20
C ASN A 17 -6.31 -15.84 -9.49
N ILE A 18 -5.46 -14.82 -9.47
CA ILE A 18 -4.02 -14.97 -9.76
C ILE A 18 -3.34 -15.83 -8.69
N PHE A 19 -3.55 -15.50 -7.41
CA PHE A 19 -2.83 -16.18 -6.33
C PHE A 19 -3.37 -17.59 -6.03
N GLN A 20 -4.65 -17.88 -6.30
CA GLN A 20 -5.16 -19.25 -6.26
C GLN A 20 -4.54 -20.12 -7.37
N ARG A 21 -4.30 -19.56 -8.57
CA ARG A 21 -3.59 -20.28 -9.64
C ARG A 21 -2.13 -20.54 -9.28
N LEU A 22 -1.44 -19.55 -8.71
CA LEU A 22 -0.08 -19.71 -8.20
C LEU A 22 0.01 -20.78 -7.09
N LYS A 23 -0.97 -20.80 -6.18
CA LYS A 23 -1.06 -21.80 -5.12
C LYS A 23 -1.15 -23.23 -5.66
N ASN A 24 -1.86 -23.42 -6.77
CA ASN A 24 -2.04 -24.73 -7.39
C ASN A 24 -0.88 -25.13 -8.32
N ALA A 25 0.05 -24.21 -8.61
CA ALA A 25 1.26 -24.47 -9.38
C ALA A 25 2.37 -25.02 -8.47
N PRO A 26 3.34 -25.80 -8.99
CA PRO A 26 4.50 -26.28 -8.24
C PRO A 26 5.48 -25.12 -7.95
N THR A 27 5.08 -24.21 -7.07
CA THR A 27 5.87 -23.03 -6.68
C THR A 27 6.39 -23.23 -5.27
N HIS A 28 7.69 -22.98 -5.07
CA HIS A 28 8.27 -22.98 -3.73
C HIS A 28 7.76 -21.80 -2.89
N THR A 29 7.53 -22.04 -1.61
CA THR A 29 7.24 -21.00 -0.63
C THR A 29 8.50 -20.58 0.11
N LYS A 30 8.56 -19.32 0.51
CA LYS A 30 9.60 -18.78 1.38
C LYS A 30 8.97 -17.94 2.48
N SER A 31 9.63 -17.88 3.63
CA SER A 31 9.15 -17.06 4.74
C SER A 31 9.34 -15.56 4.46
N GLY A 32 8.53 -14.71 5.08
CA GLY A 32 8.70 -13.25 5.03
C GLY A 32 10.09 -12.81 5.47
N ALA A 33 10.64 -13.46 6.51
CA ALA A 33 12.00 -13.27 7.00
C ALA A 33 13.07 -13.49 5.91
N GLU A 34 12.86 -14.43 4.98
CA GLU A 34 13.78 -14.70 3.87
C GLU A 34 13.62 -13.70 2.71
N LEU A 35 12.47 -13.03 2.60
CA LEU A 35 12.11 -12.20 1.44
C LEU A 35 12.21 -10.69 1.71
N LEU A 36 12.00 -10.27 2.95
CA LEU A 36 11.87 -8.87 3.33
C LEU A 36 12.98 -8.46 4.32
N LEU A 37 13.36 -7.20 4.24
CA LEU A 37 14.16 -6.51 5.24
C LEU A 37 13.27 -5.52 5.97
N TYR A 38 13.38 -5.52 7.29
CA TYR A 38 12.67 -4.61 8.17
C TYR A 38 13.58 -3.49 8.65
N GLU A 39 13.08 -2.26 8.57
CA GLU A 39 13.70 -1.08 9.15
C GLU A 39 12.73 -0.39 10.13
N GLN A 40 13.23 -0.03 11.32
CA GLN A 40 12.48 0.76 12.28
C GLN A 40 12.36 2.21 11.79
N PRO A 41 11.23 2.88 12.02
CA PRO A 41 10.97 4.19 11.44
C PRO A 41 11.66 5.35 12.20
N THR A 42 12.35 5.08 13.31
CA THR A 42 12.85 6.10 14.26
C THR A 42 13.63 7.23 13.60
N LYS A 43 14.43 6.92 12.57
CA LYS A 43 15.22 7.90 11.82
C LYS A 43 14.39 8.86 10.97
N TYR A 44 13.14 8.51 10.72
CA TYR A 44 12.22 9.20 9.82
C TYR A 44 11.03 9.83 10.52
N ILE A 45 11.01 9.80 11.86
CA ILE A 45 9.97 10.45 12.63
C ILE A 45 10.16 11.97 12.49
N VAL A 46 9.06 12.66 12.18
CA VAL A 46 9.01 14.13 12.17
C VAL A 46 9.21 14.67 13.59
N GLU A 47 9.97 15.74 13.73
CA GLU A 47 10.19 16.40 15.03
C GLU A 47 9.10 17.45 15.29
N ASP A 48 8.64 18.10 14.23
CA ASP A 48 7.58 19.10 14.24
C ASP A 48 6.17 18.47 14.32
N TYR A 49 5.30 19.15 15.06
CA TYR A 49 3.88 18.76 15.22
C TYR A 49 2.92 19.60 14.39
N GLU A 50 3.41 20.68 13.78
CA GLU A 50 2.64 21.55 12.89
C GLU A 50 2.90 21.16 11.43
N TYR A 51 1.83 20.83 10.71
CA TYR A 51 1.92 20.36 9.34
C TYR A 51 1.35 21.39 8.37
N SER A 52 2.11 21.64 7.31
CA SER A 52 1.68 22.49 6.20
C SER A 52 0.71 21.77 5.27
N SER A 53 -0.06 22.56 4.52
CA SER A 53 -0.84 22.11 3.35
C SER A 53 -0.06 22.22 2.04
N ASP A 54 1.16 22.75 2.08
CA ASP A 54 2.06 22.92 0.94
C ASP A 54 2.59 21.57 0.45
N LYS A 55 2.09 21.15 -0.72
CA LYS A 55 2.44 19.86 -1.33
C LYS A 55 3.84 19.81 -1.95
N THR A 56 4.57 20.93 -1.97
CA THR A 56 5.96 20.97 -2.44
C THR A 56 6.95 20.47 -1.38
N GLN A 57 6.51 20.41 -0.12
CA GLN A 57 7.28 19.95 1.02
C GLN A 57 7.24 18.42 1.18
N THR A 58 7.98 17.88 2.15
CA THR A 58 8.03 16.42 2.37
C THR A 58 6.75 15.93 3.03
N PRO A 59 6.06 14.92 2.47
CA PRO A 59 4.83 14.39 3.07
C PRO A 59 5.13 13.64 4.37
N VAL A 60 4.29 13.87 5.39
CA VAL A 60 4.30 13.14 6.65
C VAL A 60 3.22 12.07 6.61
N LEU A 61 3.64 10.81 6.68
CA LEU A 61 2.75 9.66 6.60
C LEU A 61 2.24 9.21 7.96
N THR A 62 1.02 8.70 7.94
CA THR A 62 0.38 8.04 9.07
C THR A 62 -0.26 6.75 8.61
N ALA A 63 -0.29 5.78 9.52
CA ALA A 63 -0.90 4.47 9.31
C ALA A 63 -2.43 4.49 9.34
N ASN A 64 -3.04 5.57 9.82
CA ASN A 64 -4.49 5.69 9.97
C ASN A 64 -5.20 5.98 8.63
N LYS A 65 -6.53 6.19 8.67
CA LYS A 65 -7.41 6.37 7.49
C LYS A 65 -6.89 7.29 6.36
N SER A 66 -6.20 8.37 6.69
CA SER A 66 -5.54 9.22 5.68
C SER A 66 -4.06 8.85 5.61
N LEU A 67 -3.55 8.46 4.43
CA LEU A 67 -2.14 8.13 4.25
C LEU A 67 -1.22 9.32 4.55
N ILE A 68 -1.57 10.51 4.03
CA ILE A 68 -0.82 11.75 4.22
C ILE A 68 -1.52 12.56 5.30
N LEU A 69 -0.78 12.92 6.35
CA LEU A 69 -1.25 13.77 7.44
C LEU A 69 -1.14 15.26 7.09
N GLY A 70 -0.08 15.62 6.37
CA GLY A 70 0.29 16.96 5.96
C GLY A 70 1.73 16.95 5.45
N TYR A 71 2.37 18.11 5.39
CA TYR A 71 3.73 18.26 4.87
C TYR A 71 4.63 18.99 5.86
N THR A 72 5.93 18.68 5.84
CA THR A 72 6.95 19.30 6.70
C THR A 72 8.09 19.89 5.86
N SER A 73 8.62 21.01 6.34
CA SER A 73 9.81 21.64 5.78
C SER A 73 11.13 21.00 6.22
N GLU A 74 11.07 20.04 7.15
CA GLU A 74 12.24 19.27 7.61
C GLU A 74 12.90 18.56 6.42
N ASN A 75 14.18 18.85 6.20
CA ASN A 75 14.99 18.27 5.12
C ASN A 75 15.91 17.13 5.59
N PHE A 76 15.90 16.82 6.88
CA PHE A 76 16.68 15.74 7.48
C PHE A 76 15.78 14.56 7.86
N GLY A 77 16.37 13.36 7.98
CA GLY A 77 15.60 12.17 8.35
C GLY A 77 14.48 11.86 7.35
N VAL A 78 14.64 12.19 6.07
CA VAL A 78 13.68 11.82 5.03
C VAL A 78 14.02 10.42 4.54
N TYR A 79 13.00 9.56 4.45
CA TYR A 79 13.15 8.26 3.80
C TYR A 79 13.17 8.47 2.29
N ASP A 80 14.31 8.21 1.65
CA ASP A 80 14.49 8.33 0.19
C ASP A 80 15.29 7.15 -0.39
N LYS A 81 15.05 5.94 0.12
CA LYS A 81 15.74 4.72 -0.33
C LYS A 81 15.00 4.00 -1.47
N GLY A 82 14.00 4.65 -2.05
CA GLY A 82 13.13 4.08 -3.08
C GLY A 82 11.84 3.47 -2.53
N ASN A 83 11.28 2.50 -3.24
CA ASN A 83 9.95 1.96 -2.91
C ASN A 83 9.99 1.10 -1.65
N CYS A 84 8.98 1.27 -0.79
CA CYS A 84 8.83 0.45 0.41
C CYS A 84 7.36 0.11 0.69
N ILE A 85 7.14 -0.90 1.53
CA ILE A 85 5.83 -1.15 2.14
C ILE A 85 5.86 -0.54 3.55
N ILE A 86 4.88 0.29 3.87
CA ILE A 86 4.58 0.71 5.23
C ILE A 86 3.50 -0.21 5.78
N LEU A 87 3.75 -0.79 6.95
CA LEU A 87 2.81 -1.60 7.70
C LEU A 87 2.58 -0.97 9.07
N ASP A 88 1.33 -0.83 9.48
CA ASP A 88 1.00 -0.51 10.86
C ASP A 88 1.04 -1.76 11.75
N ASP A 89 1.80 -1.71 12.84
CA ASP A 89 2.00 -2.85 13.73
C ASP A 89 0.77 -3.21 14.57
N PHE A 90 -0.23 -2.33 14.65
CA PHE A 90 -1.47 -2.53 15.41
C PHE A 90 -2.66 -2.87 14.50
N THR A 91 -2.82 -2.17 13.37
CA THR A 91 -3.99 -2.37 12.48
C THR A 91 -3.73 -3.35 11.34
N LEU A 92 -2.45 -3.68 11.06
CA LEU A 92 -2.01 -4.40 9.87
C LEU A 92 -2.36 -3.70 8.55
N ASP A 93 -2.72 -2.41 8.60
CA ASP A 93 -2.91 -1.64 7.39
C ASP A 93 -1.58 -1.48 6.66
N MET A 94 -1.60 -1.78 5.36
CA MET A 94 -0.43 -1.76 4.51
C MET A 94 -0.59 -0.77 3.38
N LYS A 95 0.48 -0.04 3.08
CA LYS A 95 0.55 0.92 1.99
C LYS A 95 1.84 0.74 1.22
N PHE A 96 1.75 0.78 -0.11
CA PHE A 96 2.91 0.77 -0.99
C PHE A 96 3.31 2.21 -1.28
N ILE A 97 4.55 2.59 -0.94
CA ILE A 97 5.05 3.96 -1.06
C ILE A 97 6.14 4.02 -2.12
N THR A 98 6.06 5.02 -2.99
CA THR A 98 6.94 5.21 -4.16
C THR A 98 7.58 6.59 -4.21
N PHE A 99 7.45 7.38 -3.15
CA PHE A 99 7.94 8.74 -3.05
C PHE A 99 8.59 8.97 -1.69
N PRO A 100 9.48 9.98 -1.54
CA PRO A 100 10.15 10.27 -0.27
C PRO A 100 9.19 10.75 0.82
N PHE A 101 9.45 10.40 2.07
CA PHE A 101 8.54 10.75 3.17
C PHE A 101 9.21 10.82 4.55
N LYS A 102 8.48 11.42 5.50
CA LYS A 102 8.67 11.23 6.96
C LYS A 102 7.44 10.54 7.55
N VAL A 103 7.51 10.04 8.77
CA VAL A 103 6.37 9.42 9.47
C VAL A 103 6.02 10.13 10.77
N LYS A 104 4.76 10.01 11.19
CA LYS A 104 4.30 10.56 12.46
C LYS A 104 4.67 9.72 13.68
N SER A 105 4.68 8.39 13.53
CA SER A 105 4.68 7.45 14.67
C SER A 105 5.67 6.32 14.48
N SER A 106 6.22 5.85 15.58
CA SER A 106 7.10 4.68 15.65
C SER A 106 6.38 3.34 15.45
N ALA A 107 5.04 3.35 15.38
CA ALA A 107 4.22 2.15 15.18
C ALA A 107 4.33 1.58 13.75
N ILE A 108 4.88 2.35 12.81
CA ILE A 108 5.06 1.93 11.42
C ILE A 108 6.26 0.97 11.30
N LYS A 109 6.15 -0.02 10.43
CA LYS A 109 7.25 -0.86 9.96
C LYS A 109 7.52 -0.54 8.50
N ILE A 110 8.79 -0.31 8.15
CA ILE A 110 9.21 -0.06 6.79
C ILE A 110 9.82 -1.35 6.25
N LEU A 111 9.22 -1.91 5.21
CA LEU A 111 9.64 -3.18 4.61
C LEU A 111 10.19 -2.93 3.22
N THR A 112 11.35 -3.52 2.95
CA THR A 112 12.01 -3.51 1.64
C THR A 112 12.30 -4.94 1.18
N ALA A 113 12.47 -5.14 -0.12
CA ALA A 113 12.72 -6.47 -0.66
C ALA A 113 14.21 -6.85 -0.57
N LYS A 114 14.48 -8.12 -0.27
CA LYS A 114 15.80 -8.72 -0.46
C LYS A 114 16.08 -8.95 -1.96
N CYS A 115 17.34 -9.24 -2.28
CA CYS A 115 17.77 -9.48 -3.65
C CYS A 115 16.97 -10.62 -4.30
N GLY A 116 16.56 -10.43 -5.56
CA GLY A 116 15.80 -11.42 -6.32
C GLY A 116 14.30 -11.48 -5.99
N VAL A 117 13.77 -10.50 -5.25
CA VAL A 117 12.36 -10.41 -4.87
C VAL A 117 11.76 -9.11 -5.40
N ASN A 118 10.57 -9.18 -6.01
CA ASN A 118 9.83 -7.99 -6.40
C ASN A 118 8.94 -7.53 -5.23
N LEU A 119 9.22 -6.35 -4.67
CA LEU A 119 8.48 -5.84 -3.50
C LEU A 119 6.98 -5.65 -3.78
N ARG A 120 6.62 -5.17 -4.98
CA ARG A 120 5.22 -4.97 -5.34
C ARG A 120 4.48 -6.29 -5.40
N PHE A 121 5.09 -7.35 -5.94
CA PHE A 121 4.51 -8.69 -5.93
C PHE A 121 4.24 -9.20 -4.50
N ILE A 122 5.14 -8.96 -3.55
CA ILE A 122 4.92 -9.33 -2.14
C ILE A 122 3.78 -8.51 -1.53
N PHE A 123 3.72 -7.20 -1.81
CA PHE A 123 2.61 -6.35 -1.39
C PHE A 123 1.26 -6.89 -1.87
N GLU A 124 1.17 -7.32 -3.13
CA GLU A 124 -0.07 -7.89 -3.68
C GLU A 124 -0.48 -9.21 -3.00
N GLN A 125 0.49 -10.06 -2.63
CA GLN A 125 0.22 -11.27 -1.84
C GLN A 125 -0.31 -10.92 -0.45
N LEU A 126 0.30 -9.94 0.23
CA LEU A 126 -0.15 -9.46 1.53
C LEU A 126 -1.58 -8.92 1.48
N GLN A 127 -1.92 -8.14 0.44
CA GLN A 127 -3.28 -7.65 0.22
C GLN A 127 -4.27 -8.80 -0.01
N TRP A 128 -3.87 -9.81 -0.79
CA TRP A 128 -4.70 -10.99 -1.03
C TRP A 128 -4.97 -11.83 0.21
N MET A 129 -3.97 -11.98 1.08
CA MET A 129 -4.09 -12.74 2.33
C MET A 129 -5.07 -12.08 3.32
N GLY A 130 -5.36 -10.79 3.18
CA GLY A 130 -6.41 -10.11 3.94
C GLY A 130 -6.17 -10.17 5.45
N LEU A 131 -4.98 -9.75 5.89
CA LEU A 131 -4.56 -9.88 7.29
C LEU A 131 -5.49 -9.09 8.22
N THR A 132 -5.91 -9.73 9.31
CA THR A 132 -6.73 -9.12 10.35
C THR A 132 -5.95 -9.08 11.66
N PRO A 133 -5.92 -7.94 12.38
CA PRO A 133 -5.21 -7.86 13.65
C PRO A 133 -5.82 -8.80 14.70
N LEU A 134 -4.94 -9.42 15.49
CA LEU A 134 -5.30 -10.39 16.54
C LEU A 134 -5.14 -9.76 17.92
N GLY A 135 -6.19 -9.11 18.41
CA GLY A 135 -6.16 -8.40 19.69
C GLY A 135 -5.32 -7.10 19.62
N HIS A 136 -4.69 -6.72 20.73
CA HIS A 136 -3.92 -5.46 20.86
C HIS A 136 -2.39 -5.64 20.76
N ASN A 137 -1.94 -6.79 20.26
CA ASN A 137 -0.52 -7.12 20.21
C ASN A 137 0.17 -6.51 18.97
N ARG A 138 1.49 -6.34 19.03
CA ARG A 138 2.29 -6.02 17.85
C ARG A 138 2.34 -7.22 16.91
N HIS A 139 2.04 -7.03 15.63
CA HIS A 139 1.78 -8.12 14.70
C HIS A 139 2.90 -8.41 13.71
N TYR A 140 3.83 -7.49 13.46
CA TYR A 140 4.82 -7.71 12.40
C TYR A 140 5.70 -8.96 12.65
N ILE A 141 6.37 -9.01 13.79
CA ILE A 141 7.33 -10.08 14.14
C ILE A 141 6.62 -11.43 14.31
N SER A 142 5.40 -11.41 14.85
CA SER A 142 4.66 -12.63 15.21
C SER A 142 3.82 -13.18 14.06
N MET A 143 3.44 -12.35 13.08
CA MET A 143 2.51 -12.72 12.01
C MET A 143 3.13 -12.59 10.62
N VAL A 144 3.68 -11.43 10.27
CA VAL A 144 4.13 -11.15 8.89
C VAL A 144 5.50 -11.75 8.60
N GLU A 145 6.43 -11.70 9.54
CA GLU A 145 7.78 -12.24 9.40
C GLU A 145 7.82 -13.78 9.17
N PRO A 146 7.11 -14.61 9.96
CA PRO A 146 7.09 -16.06 9.74
C PRO A 146 6.16 -16.52 8.60
N MET A 147 5.39 -15.60 8.00
CA MET A 147 4.39 -15.90 6.97
C MET A 147 5.03 -16.50 5.71
N GLN A 148 4.34 -17.47 5.11
CA GLN A 148 4.80 -18.11 3.88
C GLN A 148 4.25 -17.41 2.64
N PHE A 149 5.13 -17.04 1.72
CA PHE A 149 4.81 -16.40 0.46
C PHE A 149 5.18 -17.32 -0.70
N TYR A 150 4.37 -17.30 -1.77
CA TYR A 150 4.75 -17.94 -3.02
C TYR A 150 5.89 -17.13 -3.65
N CYS A 151 6.97 -17.82 -4.03
CA CYS A 151 8.16 -17.17 -4.59
C CYS A 151 8.54 -17.82 -5.94
N PRO A 152 7.79 -17.53 -7.03
CA PRO A 152 8.17 -17.95 -8.37
C PRO A 152 9.43 -17.19 -8.85
N SER A 153 9.89 -17.44 -10.08
CA SER A 153 11.02 -16.70 -10.65
C SER A 153 10.76 -15.19 -10.67
N ILE A 154 11.83 -14.39 -10.57
CA ILE A 154 11.72 -12.92 -10.53
C ILE A 154 11.00 -12.33 -11.74
N GLU A 155 11.11 -12.98 -12.90
CA GLU A 155 10.41 -12.59 -14.13
C GLU A 155 8.89 -12.75 -13.99
N VAL A 156 8.45 -13.89 -13.46
CA VAL A 156 7.03 -14.15 -13.18
C VAL A 156 6.51 -13.16 -12.13
N GLN A 157 7.28 -12.91 -11.06
CA GLN A 157 6.90 -11.91 -10.06
C GLN A 157 6.71 -10.53 -10.69
N ARG A 158 7.63 -10.10 -11.56
CA ARG A 158 7.57 -8.81 -12.27
C ARG A 158 6.35 -8.72 -13.18
N ASN A 159 6.07 -9.77 -13.95
CA ASN A 159 4.92 -9.81 -14.87
C ASN A 159 3.59 -9.70 -14.10
N ILE A 160 3.47 -10.43 -12.98
CA ILE A 160 2.28 -10.38 -12.13
C ILE A 160 2.14 -9.01 -11.48
N ALA A 161 3.22 -8.46 -10.93
CA ALA A 161 3.23 -7.13 -10.34
C ALA A 161 2.78 -6.07 -11.36
N GLN A 162 3.36 -6.08 -12.57
CA GLN A 162 3.00 -5.13 -13.63
C GLN A 162 1.54 -5.26 -14.08
N LEU A 163 1.01 -6.49 -14.17
CA LEU A 163 -0.38 -6.72 -14.53
C LEU A 163 -1.32 -6.13 -13.48
N LEU A 164 -1.05 -6.40 -12.20
CA LEU A 164 -1.85 -5.89 -11.09
C LEU A 164 -1.74 -4.37 -10.98
N ASP A 165 -0.55 -3.80 -11.20
CA ASP A 165 -0.36 -2.34 -11.19
C ASP A 165 -1.18 -1.66 -12.28
N LYS A 166 -1.15 -2.19 -13.51
CA LYS A 166 -1.97 -1.67 -14.62
C LYS A 166 -3.47 -1.78 -14.33
N ALA A 167 -3.90 -2.85 -13.65
CA ALA A 167 -5.29 -3.01 -13.26
C ALA A 167 -5.70 -1.98 -12.19
N ASP A 168 -4.86 -1.77 -11.18
CA ASP A 168 -5.05 -0.73 -10.15
C ASP A 168 -5.08 0.68 -10.77
N ASP A 169 -4.17 0.98 -11.69
CA ASP A 169 -4.12 2.27 -12.40
C ASP A 169 -5.37 2.51 -13.24
N LYS A 170 -5.82 1.50 -13.99
CA LYS A 170 -7.07 1.58 -14.75
C LYS A 170 -8.25 1.85 -13.82
N LEU A 171 -8.36 1.09 -12.72
CA LEU A 171 -9.44 1.28 -11.76
C LEU A 171 -9.44 2.70 -11.17
N ARG A 172 -8.26 3.22 -10.83
CA ARG A 172 -8.10 4.58 -10.29
C ARG A 172 -8.61 5.64 -11.29
N ASN A 173 -8.23 5.50 -12.57
CA ASN A 173 -8.66 6.42 -13.62
C ASN A 173 -10.18 6.41 -13.82
N GLU A 174 -10.80 5.22 -13.82
CA GLU A 174 -12.26 5.08 -13.96
C GLU A 174 -13.01 5.68 -12.76
N LEU A 175 -12.49 5.50 -11.53
CA LEU A 175 -13.06 6.11 -10.33
C LEU A 175 -12.98 7.64 -10.37
N GLN A 176 -11.85 8.19 -10.81
CA GLN A 176 -11.67 9.63 -10.97
C GLN A 176 -12.62 10.19 -12.04
N LEU A 177 -12.78 9.50 -13.17
CA LEU A 177 -13.74 9.87 -14.20
C LEU A 177 -15.18 9.88 -13.67
N LEU A 178 -15.55 8.85 -12.89
CA LEU A 178 -16.86 8.77 -12.27
C LEU A 178 -17.13 9.96 -11.33
N GLU A 179 -16.16 10.35 -10.49
CA GLU A 179 -16.29 11.52 -9.62
C GLU A 179 -16.51 12.82 -10.42
N LEU A 180 -15.80 13.00 -11.53
CA LEU A 180 -15.97 14.15 -12.42
C LEU A 180 -17.37 14.17 -13.05
N LEU A 181 -17.86 13.02 -13.52
CA LEU A 181 -19.20 12.91 -14.11
C LEU A 181 -20.31 13.18 -13.08
N ILE A 182 -20.14 12.73 -11.83
CA ILE A 182 -21.07 13.03 -10.74
C ILE A 182 -21.12 14.54 -10.47
N LYS A 183 -19.96 15.20 -10.38
CA LYS A 183 -19.88 16.67 -10.20
C LYS A 183 -20.52 17.42 -11.37
N GLN A 184 -20.25 16.99 -12.60
CA GLN A 184 -20.85 17.57 -13.80
C GLN A 184 -22.38 17.41 -13.78
N LYS A 185 -22.88 16.21 -13.45
CA LYS A 185 -24.32 15.95 -13.32
C LYS A 185 -24.96 16.86 -12.26
N SER A 186 -24.36 17.00 -11.08
CA SER A 186 -24.91 17.87 -10.02
C SER A 186 -24.95 19.33 -10.45
N PHE A 187 -23.91 19.80 -11.15
CA PHE A 187 -23.85 21.16 -11.68
C PHE A 187 -24.97 21.40 -12.71
N LEU A 188 -25.11 20.52 -13.71
CA LEU A 188 -26.14 20.62 -14.74
C LEU A 188 -27.55 20.60 -14.14
N LEU A 189 -27.81 19.72 -13.17
CA LEU A 189 -29.11 19.68 -12.48
C LEU A 189 -29.40 20.98 -11.74
N SER A 190 -28.42 21.57 -11.05
CA SER A 190 -28.62 22.86 -10.38
C SER A 190 -28.89 24.01 -11.35
N ALA A 191 -28.32 23.95 -12.58
CA ALA A 191 -28.54 24.95 -13.61
C ALA A 191 -29.88 24.79 -14.36
N MET A 192 -30.54 23.63 -14.27
CA MET A 192 -31.81 23.34 -14.97
C MET A 192 -33.06 23.86 -14.24
N PHE A 193 -32.98 24.11 -12.94
CA PHE A 193 -34.13 24.56 -12.13
C PHE A 193 -34.05 26.05 -11.75
N ILE A 194 -33.62 26.89 -12.69
CA ILE A 194 -33.74 28.36 -12.63
C ILE A 194 -35.11 28.76 -13.16
#